data_AF-A0A6I4TB44-F1
#
_entry.id   AF-A0A6I4TB44-F1
#
_cell.length_a   1.000
_cell.length_b   1.000
_cell.length_c   1.000
_cell.angle_alpha   90.00
_cell.angle_beta   90.00
_cell.angle_gamma   90.00
#
_symmetry.space_group_name_H-M   'P 1'
#
loop_
_entity.id
_entity.type
_entity.pdbx_description
1 polymer ?
#
loop_
_entity_poly.entity_id
_entity_poly.type
_entity_poly.pdbx_seq_one_letter_code
_entity_poly.pdbx_strand_id
1 'polypeptide(L)'
;MPQFDFGNVFIPQLFWLAVFFIVLYFGIVRLTLPRLGKVMDERANRIDTDLSTAREAKEAADSLRERYQAELEANREQARAALADAKAQAGKAREQRVAAADQETGALLAAAEQRIADARGAAQEAMRDVARETTQAIVARLTGTEPSAESAAGAVDNALARR
;
A
#
# COMPACT_ATOMS: atom_id res chain seq x y z
N MET A 1 55.28 -45.43 -86.35
CA MET A 1 55.21 -45.34 -84.88
C MET A 1 53.97 -46.12 -84.44
N PRO A 2 54.10 -47.37 -83.96
CA PRO A 2 52.98 -48.27 -83.65
C PRO A 2 52.02 -47.74 -82.56
N GLN A 3 52.36 -46.63 -81.89
CA GLN A 3 51.52 -45.95 -80.90
C GLN A 3 50.34 -45.14 -81.47
N PHE A 4 50.22 -44.99 -82.79
CA PHE A 4 49.09 -44.30 -83.45
C PHE A 4 48.19 -45.25 -84.26
N ASP A 5 48.12 -46.53 -83.88
CA ASP A 5 47.12 -47.47 -84.42
C ASP A 5 45.79 -47.31 -83.64
N PHE A 6 44.96 -46.39 -84.13
CA PHE A 6 43.67 -46.02 -83.52
C PHE A 6 42.64 -47.16 -83.52
N GLY A 7 42.77 -48.15 -84.41
CA GLY A 7 41.80 -49.24 -84.55
C GLY A 7 41.97 -50.35 -83.53
N ASN A 8 43.21 -50.76 -83.23
CA ASN A 8 43.47 -51.96 -82.43
C ASN A 8 43.84 -51.69 -80.96
N VAL A 9 44.36 -50.50 -80.63
CA VAL A 9 44.89 -50.21 -79.27
C VAL A 9 44.10 -49.09 -78.57
N PHE A 10 43.70 -48.04 -79.29
CA PHE A 10 43.11 -46.85 -78.68
C PHE A 10 41.63 -47.02 -78.28
N ILE A 11 40.82 -47.65 -79.16
CA ILE A 11 39.39 -47.87 -78.91
C ILE A 11 39.13 -48.79 -77.70
N PRO A 12 39.81 -49.95 -77.55
CA PRO A 12 39.62 -50.81 -76.38
C PRO A 12 40.06 -50.16 -75.06
N GLN A 13 41.13 -49.35 -75.08
CA GLN A 13 41.60 -48.61 -73.91
C GLN A 13 40.58 -47.55 -73.46
N LEU A 14 39.98 -46.80 -74.41
CA LEU A 14 38.92 -45.85 -74.12
C LEU A 14 37.65 -46.54 -73.60
N PHE A 15 37.30 -47.72 -74.12
CA PHE A 15 36.18 -48.50 -73.62
C PHE A 15 36.38 -48.89 -72.15
N TRP A 16 37.53 -49.48 -71.80
CA TRP A 16 37.81 -49.85 -70.41
C TRP A 16 37.94 -48.63 -69.50
N LEU A 17 38.54 -47.53 -69.98
CA LEU A 17 38.55 -46.26 -69.26
C LEU A 17 37.14 -45.79 -68.94
N ALA A 18 36.23 -45.82 -69.91
CA ALA A 18 34.83 -45.43 -69.71
C ALA A 18 34.13 -46.36 -68.71
N VAL A 19 34.35 -47.68 -68.81
CA VAL A 19 33.79 -48.66 -67.87
C VAL A 19 34.26 -48.41 -66.44
N PHE A 20 35.58 -48.30 -66.21
CA PHE A 20 36.12 -48.02 -64.88
C PHE A 20 35.70 -46.64 -64.37
N PHE A 21 35.64 -45.63 -65.24
CA PHE A 21 35.17 -44.30 -64.88
C PHE A 21 33.70 -44.33 -64.44
N ILE A 22 32.82 -45.02 -65.15
CA ILE A 22 31.40 -45.18 -64.79
C ILE A 22 31.29 -45.91 -63.44
N VAL A 23 31.99 -47.03 -63.27
CA VAL A 23 31.97 -47.80 -62.01
C VAL A 23 32.44 -46.95 -60.84
N LEU A 24 33.55 -46.22 -61.00
CA LEU A 24 34.08 -45.33 -59.97
C LEU A 24 33.14 -44.15 -59.69
N TYR A 25 32.59 -43.52 -60.75
CA TYR A 25 31.66 -42.41 -60.65
C TYR A 25 30.42 -42.80 -59.85
N PHE A 26 29.73 -43.89 -60.25
CA PHE A 26 28.55 -44.35 -59.52
C PHE A 26 28.90 -44.84 -58.11
N GLY A 27 30.06 -45.49 -57.92
CA GLY A 27 30.53 -45.89 -56.58
C GLY A 27 30.71 -44.70 -55.63
N ILE A 28 31.34 -43.63 -56.10
CA ILE A 28 31.55 -42.40 -55.32
C ILE A 28 30.24 -41.64 -55.14
N VAL A 29 29.46 -41.43 -56.20
CA VAL A 29 28.20 -40.67 -56.16
C VAL A 29 27.19 -41.32 -55.21
N ARG A 30 27.07 -42.67 -55.26
CA ARG A 30 26.17 -43.43 -54.39
C ARG A 30 26.53 -43.30 -52.91
N LEU A 31 27.80 -43.06 -52.57
CA LEU A 31 28.28 -42.96 -51.20
C LEU A 31 28.34 -41.50 -50.69
N THR A 32 28.81 -40.57 -51.51
CA THR A 32 29.09 -39.18 -51.10
C THR A 32 27.83 -38.33 -51.06
N LEU A 33 26.93 -38.46 -52.05
CA LEU A 33 25.66 -37.71 -52.07
C LEU A 33 24.78 -37.95 -50.82
N PRO A 34 24.52 -39.19 -50.37
CA PRO A 34 23.69 -39.39 -49.18
C PRO A 34 24.37 -38.88 -47.90
N ARG A 35 25.71 -38.91 -47.83
CA ARG A 35 26.44 -38.33 -46.69
C ARG A 35 26.30 -36.81 -46.64
N LEU A 36 26.38 -36.15 -47.79
CA LEU A 36 26.22 -34.70 -47.88
C LEU A 36 24.79 -34.27 -47.56
N GLY A 37 23.79 -35.00 -48.08
CA GLY A 37 22.37 -34.79 -47.74
C GLY A 37 22.11 -34.89 -46.25
N LYS A 38 22.61 -35.95 -45.58
CA LYS A 38 22.48 -36.11 -44.13
C LYS A 38 23.01 -34.93 -43.33
N VAL A 39 24.19 -34.41 -43.68
CA VAL A 39 24.77 -33.25 -42.96
C VAL A 39 23.95 -31.98 -43.19
N MET A 40 23.40 -31.79 -44.39
CA MET A 40 22.51 -30.65 -44.65
C MET A 40 21.20 -30.77 -43.86
N ASP A 41 20.58 -31.96 -43.86
CA ASP A 41 19.35 -32.22 -43.13
C ASP A 41 19.54 -32.10 -41.62
N GLU A 42 20.64 -32.64 -41.07
CA GLU A 42 21.00 -32.50 -39.65
C GLU A 42 21.15 -31.03 -39.25
N ARG A 43 21.80 -30.21 -40.08
CA ARG A 43 21.93 -28.77 -39.84
C ARG A 43 20.59 -28.05 -39.92
N ALA A 44 19.78 -28.36 -40.94
CA ALA A 44 18.47 -27.76 -41.12
C ALA A 44 17.57 -28.07 -39.92
N ASN A 45 17.51 -29.35 -39.51
CA ASN A 45 16.73 -29.79 -38.35
C ASN A 45 17.22 -29.15 -37.05
N ARG A 46 18.54 -29.02 -36.87
CA ARG A 46 19.09 -28.37 -35.69
C ARG A 46 18.74 -26.89 -35.63
N ILE A 47 18.87 -26.18 -36.75
CA ILE A 47 18.49 -24.76 -36.83
C ILE A 47 16.99 -24.59 -36.54
N ASP A 48 16.14 -25.44 -37.12
CA ASP A 48 14.69 -25.36 -36.91
C ASP A 48 14.32 -25.65 -35.45
N THR A 49 14.95 -26.66 -34.85
CA THR A 49 14.77 -26.99 -33.42
C THR A 49 15.23 -25.86 -32.51
N ASP A 50 16.40 -25.29 -32.77
CA ASP A 50 16.96 -24.17 -31.99
C ASP A 50 16.07 -22.93 -32.12
N LEU A 51 15.54 -22.66 -33.33
CA LEU A 51 14.61 -21.55 -33.56
C LEU A 51 13.24 -21.77 -32.89
N SER A 52 12.68 -22.99 -32.93
CA SER A 52 11.43 -23.30 -32.22
C SER A 52 11.61 -23.11 -30.72
N THR A 53 12.68 -23.67 -30.16
CA THR A 53 13.01 -23.54 -28.74
C THR A 53 13.18 -22.08 -28.33
N ALA A 54 13.86 -21.28 -29.16
CA ALA A 54 14.05 -19.86 -28.91
C ALA A 54 12.72 -19.08 -28.95
N ARG A 55 11.82 -19.42 -29.87
CA ARG A 55 10.47 -18.81 -29.96
C ARG A 55 9.63 -19.16 -28.75
N GLU A 56 9.57 -20.44 -28.37
CA GLU A 56 8.84 -20.92 -27.19
C GLU A 56 9.37 -20.27 -25.91
N ALA A 57 10.69 -20.18 -25.75
CA ALA A 57 11.31 -19.51 -24.60
C ALA A 57 10.96 -18.02 -24.56
N LYS A 58 10.92 -17.35 -25.73
CA LYS A 58 10.53 -15.95 -25.83
C LYS A 58 9.05 -15.75 -25.48
N GLU A 59 8.15 -16.55 -26.04
CA GLU A 59 6.71 -16.47 -25.74
C GLU A 59 6.42 -16.76 -24.25
N ALA A 60 7.12 -17.73 -23.66
CA ALA A 60 7.05 -18.00 -22.23
C ALA A 60 7.54 -16.79 -21.40
N ALA A 61 8.65 -16.16 -21.79
CA ALA A 61 9.17 -14.98 -21.10
C ALA A 61 8.24 -13.76 -21.24
N ASP A 62 7.69 -13.52 -22.42
CA ASP A 62 6.77 -12.41 -22.70
C ASP A 62 5.46 -12.61 -21.91
N SER A 63 4.88 -13.81 -21.92
CA SER A 63 3.67 -14.12 -21.13
C SER A 63 3.90 -14.03 -19.62
N LEU A 64 5.05 -14.47 -19.11
CA LEU A 64 5.42 -14.32 -17.71
C LEU A 64 5.58 -12.84 -17.34
N ARG A 65 6.20 -12.05 -18.22
CA ARG A 65 6.36 -10.60 -18.04
C ARG A 65 5.01 -9.90 -17.97
N GLU A 66 4.09 -10.22 -18.86
CA GLU A 66 2.73 -9.65 -18.86
C GLU A 66 1.98 -10.01 -17.58
N ARG A 67 1.99 -11.28 -17.15
CA ARG A 67 1.37 -11.72 -15.89
C ARG A 67 1.98 -10.99 -14.70
N TYR A 68 3.30 -10.91 -14.63
CA TYR A 68 3.99 -10.22 -13.55
C TYR A 68 3.66 -8.72 -13.50
N GLN A 69 3.55 -8.06 -14.66
CA GLN A 69 3.13 -6.66 -14.73
C GLN A 69 1.68 -6.49 -14.26
N ALA A 70 0.77 -7.34 -14.73
CA ALA A 70 -0.63 -7.32 -14.31
C ALA A 70 -0.78 -7.56 -12.80
N GLU A 71 -0.06 -8.53 -12.24
CA GLU A 71 -0.04 -8.79 -10.80
C GLU A 71 0.53 -7.61 -10.01
N LEU A 72 1.59 -6.96 -10.51
CA LEU A 72 2.18 -5.80 -9.86
C LEU A 72 1.21 -4.61 -9.85
N GLU A 73 0.50 -4.38 -10.94
CA GLU A 73 -0.53 -3.33 -11.04
C GLU A 73 -1.71 -3.63 -10.12
N ALA A 74 -2.24 -4.85 -10.14
CA ALA A 74 -3.32 -5.29 -9.25
C ALA A 74 -2.93 -5.15 -7.77
N ASN A 75 -1.72 -5.57 -7.39
CA ASN A 75 -1.22 -5.43 -6.02
C ASN A 75 -1.07 -3.95 -5.61
N ARG A 76 -0.63 -3.07 -6.52
CA ARG A 76 -0.55 -1.62 -6.26
C ARG A 76 -1.92 -1.00 -6.07
N GLU A 77 -2.91 -1.41 -6.86
CA GLU A 77 -4.29 -0.95 -6.71
C GLU A 77 -4.91 -1.43 -5.40
N GLN A 78 -4.74 -2.71 -5.04
CA GLN A 78 -5.18 -3.25 -3.76
C GLN A 78 -4.52 -2.54 -2.58
N ALA A 79 -3.21 -2.28 -2.65
CA ALA A 79 -2.52 -1.53 -1.60
C ALA A 79 -3.05 -0.10 -1.45
N ARG A 80 -3.31 0.60 -2.57
CA ARG A 80 -3.91 1.94 -2.55
C ARG A 80 -5.32 1.92 -1.97
N ALA A 81 -6.14 0.93 -2.33
CA ALA A 81 -7.48 0.75 -1.81
C ALA A 81 -7.46 0.48 -0.29
N ALA A 82 -6.59 -0.43 0.16
CA ALA A 82 -6.42 -0.74 1.58
C ALA A 82 -5.96 0.49 2.39
N LEU A 83 -5.02 1.28 1.85
CA LEU A 83 -4.59 2.52 2.49
C LEU A 83 -5.69 3.58 2.54
N ALA A 84 -6.51 3.70 1.50
CA ALA A 84 -7.64 4.61 1.47
C ALA A 84 -8.70 4.22 2.50
N ASP A 85 -9.06 2.94 2.57
CA ASP A 85 -10.01 2.41 3.54
C ASP A 85 -9.50 2.57 4.98
N ALA A 86 -8.23 2.21 5.24
CA ALA A 86 -7.62 2.42 6.56
C ALA A 86 -7.62 3.89 6.99
N LYS A 87 -7.33 4.83 6.07
CA LYS A 87 -7.42 6.26 6.35
C LYS A 87 -8.85 6.71 6.63
N ALA A 88 -9.83 6.21 5.87
CA ALA A 88 -11.24 6.54 6.09
C ALA A 88 -11.74 6.02 7.45
N GLN A 89 -11.39 4.79 7.81
CA GLN A 89 -11.72 4.21 9.11
C GLN A 89 -11.04 4.95 10.26
N ALA A 90 -9.75 5.28 10.12
CA ALA A 90 -9.03 6.08 11.11
C ALA A 90 -9.63 7.48 11.27
N GLY A 91 -10.05 8.12 10.16
CA GLY A 91 -10.75 9.40 10.16
C GLY A 91 -12.07 9.34 10.94
N LYS A 92 -12.91 8.34 10.65
CA LYS A 92 -14.18 8.12 11.37
C LYS A 92 -13.95 7.84 12.86
N ALA A 93 -12.99 6.98 13.19
CA ALA A 93 -12.67 6.67 14.59
C ALA A 93 -12.15 7.89 15.35
N ARG A 94 -11.35 8.74 14.69
CA ARG A 94 -10.88 10.02 15.25
C ARG A 94 -12.05 10.96 15.52
N GLU A 95 -12.95 11.13 14.55
CA GLU A 95 -14.11 12.01 14.68
C GLU A 95 -15.04 11.55 15.83
N GLN A 96 -15.29 10.24 15.94
CA GLN A 96 -16.06 9.67 17.05
C GLN A 96 -15.40 9.93 18.42
N ARG A 97 -14.07 9.76 18.52
CA ARG A 97 -13.33 10.03 19.75
C ARG A 97 -13.35 11.50 20.14
N VAL A 98 -13.20 12.39 19.17
CA VAL A 98 -13.27 13.84 19.40
C VAL A 98 -14.67 14.23 19.87
N ALA A 99 -15.72 13.76 19.18
CA ALA A 99 -17.10 14.04 19.58
C ALA A 99 -17.42 13.52 20.99
N ALA A 100 -16.95 12.33 21.35
CA ALA A 100 -17.11 11.78 22.70
C ALA A 100 -16.36 12.61 23.75
N ALA A 101 -15.12 13.01 23.46
CA ALA A 101 -14.32 13.85 24.36
C ALA A 101 -14.93 15.25 24.54
N ASP A 102 -15.49 15.83 23.49
CA ASP A 102 -16.19 17.13 23.54
C ASP A 102 -17.45 17.03 24.41
N GLN A 103 -18.22 15.94 24.30
CA GLN A 103 -19.38 15.69 25.15
C GLN A 103 -18.99 15.53 26.62
N GLU A 104 -17.95 14.74 26.91
CA GLU A 104 -17.43 14.53 28.26
C GLU A 104 -16.92 15.85 28.87
N THR A 105 -16.13 16.61 28.10
CA THR A 105 -15.61 17.91 28.52
C THR A 105 -16.73 18.91 28.78
N GLY A 106 -17.76 18.94 27.92
CA GLY A 106 -18.94 19.78 28.12
C GLY A 106 -19.71 19.42 29.38
N ALA A 107 -19.88 18.14 29.68
CA ALA A 107 -20.53 17.68 30.91
C ALA A 107 -19.72 18.05 32.16
N LEU A 108 -18.39 17.87 32.11
CA LEU A 108 -17.49 18.27 33.19
C LEU A 108 -17.51 19.78 33.43
N LEU A 109 -17.54 20.57 32.36
CA LEU A 109 -17.61 22.04 32.44
C LEU A 109 -18.92 22.48 33.09
N ALA A 110 -20.06 21.95 32.64
CA ALA A 110 -21.37 22.27 33.23
C ALA A 110 -21.44 21.87 34.72
N ALA A 111 -20.90 20.70 35.08
CA ALA A 111 -20.84 20.28 36.48
C ALA A 111 -19.93 21.18 37.32
N ALA A 112 -18.79 21.63 36.78
CA ALA A 112 -17.89 22.56 37.44
C ALA A 112 -18.53 23.95 37.62
N GLU A 113 -19.23 24.45 36.60
CA GLU A 113 -19.97 25.71 36.66
C GLU A 113 -21.06 25.66 37.73
N GLN A 114 -21.82 24.57 37.81
CA GLN A 114 -22.83 24.39 38.85
C GLN A 114 -22.19 24.40 40.25
N ARG A 115 -21.10 23.66 40.45
CA ARG A 115 -20.37 23.65 41.72
C ARG A 115 -19.84 25.03 42.12
N ILE A 116 -19.37 25.82 41.15
CA ILE A 116 -18.93 27.19 41.38
C ILE A 116 -20.12 28.08 41.77
N ALA A 117 -21.27 27.93 41.10
CA ALA A 117 -22.49 28.66 41.44
C ALA A 117 -22.96 28.35 42.86
N ASP A 118 -23.01 27.06 43.22
CA ASP A 118 -23.40 26.61 44.56
C ASP A 118 -22.43 27.13 45.64
N ALA A 119 -21.12 27.03 45.40
CA ALA A 119 -20.11 27.55 46.31
C ALA A 119 -20.18 29.07 46.47
N ARG A 120 -20.49 29.80 45.39
CA ARG A 120 -20.73 31.26 45.45
C ARG A 120 -21.97 31.59 46.27
N GLY A 121 -23.06 30.85 46.09
CA GLY A 121 -24.27 31.01 46.89
C GLY A 121 -24.00 30.79 48.39
N ALA A 122 -23.38 29.67 48.73
CA ALA A 122 -23.01 29.35 50.11
C ALA A 122 -22.05 30.39 50.72
N ALA A 123 -21.07 30.88 49.96
CA ALA A 123 -20.18 31.94 50.42
C ALA A 123 -20.92 33.26 50.68
N GLN A 124 -21.88 33.63 49.83
CA GLN A 124 -22.71 34.83 50.03
C GLN A 124 -23.58 34.72 51.28
N GLU A 125 -24.17 33.55 51.55
CA GLU A 125 -24.94 33.29 52.77
C GLU A 125 -24.05 33.37 54.01
N ALA A 126 -22.91 32.69 54.03
CA ALA A 126 -21.97 32.76 55.13
C ALA A 126 -21.47 34.19 55.39
N MET A 127 -21.23 34.99 54.35
CA MET A 127 -20.87 36.40 54.49
C MET A 127 -22.00 37.23 55.12
N ARG A 128 -23.27 36.94 54.80
CA ARG A 128 -24.42 37.61 55.42
C ARG A 128 -24.50 37.28 56.91
N ASP A 129 -24.29 36.02 57.27
CA ASP A 129 -24.32 35.58 58.68
C ASP A 129 -23.20 36.25 59.48
N VAL A 130 -21.97 36.25 58.97
CA VAL A 130 -20.84 36.94 59.59
C VAL A 130 -21.11 38.45 59.69
N ALA A 131 -21.68 39.08 58.66
CA ALA A 131 -22.03 40.50 58.71
C ALA A 131 -23.09 40.80 59.77
N ARG A 132 -24.10 39.94 59.94
CA ARG A 132 -25.14 40.05 60.97
C ARG A 132 -24.54 39.93 62.36
N GLU A 133 -23.76 38.88 62.61
CA GLU A 133 -23.07 38.64 63.88
C GLU A 133 -22.14 39.79 64.23
N THR A 134 -21.33 40.24 63.27
CA THR A 134 -20.40 41.37 63.46
C THR A 134 -21.16 42.67 63.75
N THR A 135 -22.30 42.91 63.08
CA THR A 135 -23.14 44.09 63.34
C THR A 135 -23.71 44.06 64.76
N GLN A 136 -24.22 42.91 65.22
CA GLN A 136 -24.70 42.75 66.59
C GLN A 136 -23.59 43.01 67.61
N ALA A 137 -22.41 42.41 67.41
CA ALA A 137 -21.27 42.58 68.30
C ALA A 137 -20.80 44.05 68.38
N ILE A 138 -20.74 44.76 67.24
CA ILE A 138 -20.37 46.17 67.19
C ILE A 138 -21.40 47.04 67.93
N VAL A 139 -22.70 46.84 67.70
CA VAL A 139 -23.77 47.62 68.34
C VAL A 139 -23.81 47.35 69.85
N ALA A 140 -23.68 46.08 70.26
CA ALA A 140 -23.61 45.71 71.67
C ALA A 140 -22.43 46.40 72.38
N ARG A 141 -21.26 46.44 71.73
CA ARG A 141 -20.07 47.11 72.27
C ARG A 141 -20.21 48.63 72.37
N LEU A 142 -20.93 49.27 71.44
CA LEU A 142 -21.10 50.73 71.41
C LEU A 142 -22.23 51.25 72.29
N THR A 143 -23.34 50.50 72.39
CA THR A 143 -24.57 50.94 73.07
C THR A 143 -24.80 50.27 74.42
N GLY A 144 -24.09 49.17 74.71
CA GLY A 144 -24.29 48.35 75.91
C GLY A 144 -25.56 47.49 75.88
N THR A 145 -26.30 47.51 74.78
CA THR A 145 -27.54 46.74 74.56
C THR A 145 -27.39 45.88 73.32
N GLU A 146 -27.73 44.60 73.45
CA GLU A 146 -27.65 43.65 72.34
C GLU A 146 -28.91 43.75 71.46
N PRO A 147 -28.80 44.20 70.19
CA PRO A 147 -29.96 44.27 69.31
C PRO A 147 -30.43 42.88 68.92
N SER A 148 -31.75 42.72 68.77
CA SER A 148 -32.34 41.43 68.35
C SER A 148 -31.78 40.99 66.99
N ALA A 149 -31.62 39.67 66.82
CA ALA A 149 -31.11 39.07 65.58
C ALA A 149 -31.93 39.49 64.35
N GLU A 150 -33.24 39.67 64.52
CA GLU A 150 -34.15 40.12 63.46
C GLU A 150 -33.89 41.57 63.04
N SER A 151 -33.60 42.47 63.98
CA SER A 151 -33.31 43.88 63.70
C SER A 151 -31.94 44.05 63.00
N ALA A 152 -30.94 43.29 63.46
CA ALA A 152 -29.62 43.27 62.82
C ALA A 152 -29.68 42.66 61.41
N ALA A 153 -30.42 41.56 61.22
CA ALA A 153 -30.66 40.97 59.91
C ALA A 153 -31.33 41.94 58.94
N GLY A 154 -32.43 42.58 59.35
CA GLY A 154 -33.14 43.55 58.52
C GLY A 154 -32.31 44.77 58.14
N ALA A 155 -31.41 45.22 59.02
CA ALA A 155 -30.51 46.34 58.74
C ALA A 155 -29.39 45.96 57.75
N VAL A 156 -28.77 44.78 57.91
CA VAL A 156 -27.75 44.26 56.99
C VAL A 156 -28.35 44.02 55.61
N ASP A 157 -29.54 43.41 55.52
CA ASP A 157 -30.20 43.13 54.24
C ASP A 157 -30.60 44.43 53.51
N ASN A 158 -31.08 45.46 54.23
CA ASN A 158 -31.33 46.78 53.64
C ASN A 158 -30.06 47.46 53.15
N ALA A 159 -28.95 47.34 53.88
CA ALA A 159 -27.66 47.91 53.49
C ALA A 159 -27.11 47.22 52.23
N LEU A 160 -27.27 45.90 52.13
CA LEU A 160 -26.89 45.12 50.94
C LEU A 160 -27.79 45.43 49.74
N ALA A 161 -29.09 45.70 49.93
CA ALA A 161 -30.03 46.01 48.86
C ALA A 161 -29.88 47.44 48.28
N ARG A 162 -29.19 48.34 48.99
CA ARG A 162 -28.92 49.72 48.53
C ARG A 162 -27.67 49.86 47.67
N ARG A 163 -26.91 48.79 47.48
CA ARG A 163 -25.64 48.77 46.73
C ARG A 163 -25.79 48.04 45.41
#